data_AF-A0A817ZZX9-F1
#
_entry.id   AF-A0A817ZZX9-F1
#
_cell.length_a   1.000
_cell.length_b   1.000
_cell.length_c   1.000
_cell.angle_alpha   90.00
_cell.angle_beta   90.00
_cell.angle_gamma   90.00
#
_symmetry.space_group_name_H-M   'P 1'
#
loop_
_entity.id
_entity.type
_entity.pdbx_description
1 polymer ?
#
loop_
_entity_poly.entity_id
_entity_poly.type
_entity_poly.pdbx_seq_one_letter_code
_entity_poly.pdbx_strand_id
1 'polypeptide(L)'
;MPRGIYFSTELKKVLFCVITFVENEKDGPLIPLNNCNARLVAMLGISETSLLQLKNEMKMLQVAQEEFQPHHLRSKSKARRPSKQKPRSFSAVSALMTNVLPDPHSPKQRVSRSSVHLSKQADSEIRYQFQLLLSEKIYPTATNILERLHATHDDFPIQSKTTLRRNLHRIGFRYKSTTKVKIPLDHVSFVVQRAKFYRKIDELRMADALIFYHDES
;
A
#
# COMPACT_ATOMS: atom_id res chain seq x y z
N MET A 1 -7.19 -8.81 22.94
CA MET A 1 -8.04 -9.20 21.80
C MET A 1 -7.18 -9.94 20.78
N PRO A 2 -7.42 -11.22 20.48
CA PRO A 2 -6.64 -11.91 19.46
C PRO A 2 -7.19 -11.51 18.08
N ARG A 3 -6.48 -10.63 17.38
CA ARG A 3 -6.66 -10.42 15.93
C ARG A 3 -5.42 -10.97 15.24
N GLY A 4 -5.41 -12.28 15.07
CA GLY A 4 -4.37 -12.98 14.31
C GLY A 4 -5.05 -14.03 13.46
N ILE A 5 -4.85 -13.97 12.14
CA ILE A 5 -5.12 -15.11 11.28
C ILE A 5 -4.06 -16.14 11.66
N TYR A 6 -4.44 -17.15 12.44
CA TYR A 6 -3.54 -18.23 12.80
C TYR A 6 -3.37 -19.12 11.57
N PHE A 7 -2.27 -18.94 10.84
CA PHE A 7 -1.90 -19.85 9.75
C PHE A 7 -1.53 -21.22 10.33
N SER A 8 -1.97 -22.30 9.67
CA SER A 8 -1.51 -23.64 10.02
C SER A 8 0.01 -23.76 9.83
N THR A 9 0.65 -24.64 10.60
CA THR A 9 2.11 -24.84 10.54
C THR A 9 2.59 -25.25 9.15
N GLU A 10 1.80 -26.02 8.41
CA GLU A 10 2.06 -26.43 7.03
C GLU A 10 1.99 -25.24 6.07
N LEU A 11 0.95 -24.40 6.21
CA LEU A 11 0.79 -23.21 5.40
C LEU A 11 1.93 -22.21 5.66
N LYS A 12 2.35 -22.04 6.91
CA LYS A 12 3.50 -21.19 7.26
C LYS A 12 4.77 -21.63 6.53
N LYS A 13 5.05 -22.94 6.43
CA LYS A 13 6.22 -23.45 5.69
C LYS A 13 6.17 -23.06 4.21
N VAL A 14 5.01 -23.19 3.56
CA VAL A 14 4.84 -22.80 2.16
C VAL A 14 5.03 -21.29 1.98
N LEU A 15 4.42 -20.48 2.85
CA LEU A 15 4.57 -19.03 2.82
C LEU A 15 6.03 -18.61 3.05
N PHE A 16 6.75 -19.30 3.93
CA PHE A 16 8.18 -19.07 4.18
C PHE A 16 9.04 -19.35 2.94
N CYS A 17 8.78 -20.43 2.21
CA CYS A 17 9.48 -20.73 0.96
C CYS A 17 9.28 -19.63 -0.10
N VAL A 18 8.08 -19.07 -0.19
CA VAL A 18 7.80 -17.96 -1.12
C VAL A 18 8.51 -16.69 -0.68
N ILE A 19 8.56 -16.41 0.64
CA ILE A 19 9.29 -15.26 1.18
C ILE A 19 10.78 -15.36 0.89
N THR A 20 11.41 -16.51 1.18
CA THR A 20 12.84 -16.70 0.92
C THR A 20 13.17 -16.67 -0.56
N PHE A 21 12.29 -17.18 -1.42
CA PHE A 21 12.45 -17.10 -2.87
C PHE A 21 12.50 -15.66 -3.37
N VAL A 22 11.53 -14.83 -2.96
CA VAL A 22 11.43 -13.43 -3.39
C VAL A 22 12.53 -12.55 -2.79
N GLU A 23 12.98 -12.84 -1.57
CA GLU A 23 14.06 -12.08 -0.91
C GLU A 23 15.45 -12.43 -1.46
N ASN A 24 15.66 -13.65 -1.94
CA ASN A 24 16.95 -14.12 -2.47
C ASN A 24 17.07 -14.02 -4.00
N GLU A 25 16.05 -13.48 -4.69
CA GLU A 25 16.04 -13.32 -6.14
C GLU A 25 17.09 -12.27 -6.58
N LYS A 26 18.14 -12.71 -7.29
CA LYS A 26 19.26 -11.87 -7.72
C LYS A 26 19.10 -11.27 -9.12
N ASP A 27 18.28 -11.88 -9.98
CA ASP A 27 18.16 -11.54 -11.41
C ASP A 27 17.09 -10.50 -11.72
N GLY A 28 16.71 -9.70 -10.72
CA GLY A 28 15.67 -8.69 -10.86
C GLY A 28 14.25 -9.31 -10.86
N PRO A 29 13.23 -8.52 -10.50
CA PRO A 29 11.95 -9.09 -10.12
C PRO A 29 11.10 -9.45 -11.36
N LEU A 30 10.60 -10.69 -11.43
CA LEU A 30 9.57 -11.12 -12.40
C LEU A 30 8.28 -10.28 -12.32
N ILE A 31 8.03 -9.63 -11.17
CA ILE A 31 6.94 -8.68 -10.96
C ILE A 31 7.55 -7.28 -10.82
N PRO A 32 7.14 -6.28 -11.61
CA PRO A 32 7.77 -4.95 -11.67
C PRO A 32 7.37 -4.06 -10.48
N LEU A 33 7.59 -4.56 -9.27
CA LEU A 33 7.48 -3.81 -8.03
C LEU A 33 8.86 -3.82 -7.38
N ASN A 34 9.53 -2.68 -7.33
CA ASN A 34 10.89 -2.57 -6.80
C ASN A 34 10.99 -2.87 -5.29
N ASN A 35 9.85 -2.94 -4.59
CA ASN A 35 9.78 -3.21 -3.16
C ASN A 35 9.37 -4.66 -2.89
N CYS A 36 10.28 -5.45 -2.31
CA CYS A 36 10.08 -6.85 -1.97
C CYS A 36 8.84 -7.08 -1.09
N ASN A 37 8.52 -6.18 -0.15
CA ASN A 37 7.34 -6.33 0.71
C ASN A 37 6.04 -6.17 -0.08
N ALA A 38 5.98 -5.20 -1.00
CA ALA A 38 4.82 -5.00 -1.85
C ALA A 38 4.61 -6.19 -2.80
N ARG A 39 5.70 -6.82 -3.27
CA ARG A 39 5.66 -8.06 -4.05
C ARG A 39 5.09 -9.22 -3.23
N LEU A 40 5.57 -9.39 -2.01
CA LEU A 40 5.13 -10.46 -1.12
C LEU A 40 3.66 -10.32 -0.75
N VAL A 41 3.19 -9.10 -0.47
CA VAL A 41 1.77 -8.82 -0.24
C VAL A 41 0.93 -9.18 -1.47
N ALA A 42 1.38 -8.80 -2.66
CA ALA A 42 0.67 -9.10 -3.90
C ALA A 42 0.66 -10.61 -4.25
N MET A 43 1.76 -11.33 -3.99
CA MET A 43 1.87 -12.77 -4.28
C MET A 43 1.13 -13.65 -3.28
N LEU A 44 1.18 -13.28 -2.00
CA LEU A 44 0.58 -14.06 -0.92
C LEU A 44 -0.87 -13.67 -0.63
N GLY A 45 -1.32 -12.51 -1.14
CA GLY A 45 -2.68 -12.01 -0.90
C GLY A 45 -2.95 -11.65 0.58
N ILE A 46 -1.91 -11.46 1.38
CA ILE A 46 -2.01 -11.15 2.81
C ILE A 46 -1.75 -9.67 3.10
N SER A 47 -2.26 -9.18 4.22
CA SER A 47 -1.99 -7.80 4.65
C SER A 47 -0.50 -7.56 4.96
N GLU A 48 -0.03 -6.31 4.81
CA GLU A 48 1.33 -5.91 5.20
C GLU A 48 1.62 -6.25 6.68
N THR A 49 0.63 -6.04 7.56
CA THR A 49 0.73 -6.37 8.98
C THR A 49 0.91 -7.87 9.22
N SER A 50 0.20 -8.72 8.48
CA SER A 50 0.34 -10.18 8.56
C SER A 50 1.69 -10.64 8.01
N LEU A 51 2.18 -10.00 6.93
CA LEU A 51 3.51 -10.29 6.39
C LEU A 51 4.63 -9.94 7.39
N LEU A 52 4.52 -8.80 8.08
CA LEU A 52 5.50 -8.39 9.09
C LEU A 52 5.50 -9.36 10.28
N GLN A 53 4.33 -9.78 10.75
CA GLN A 53 4.20 -10.80 11.80
C GLN A 53 4.85 -12.11 11.36
N LEU A 54 4.55 -12.57 10.13
CA LEU A 54 5.10 -13.79 9.57
C LEU A 54 6.63 -13.75 9.45
N LYS A 55 7.21 -12.61 9.02
CA LYS A 55 8.66 -12.41 8.98
C LYS A 55 9.31 -12.40 10.37
N ASN A 56 8.64 -11.82 11.36
CA ASN A 56 9.13 -11.84 12.74
C ASN A 56 9.09 -13.27 13.31
N GLU A 57 8.03 -14.03 13.03
CA GLU A 57 7.96 -15.45 13.39
C GLU A 57 9.07 -16.28 12.71
N MET A 58 9.39 -16.02 11.44
CA MET A 58 10.52 -16.66 10.75
C MET A 58 11.85 -16.41 11.46
N LYS A 59 12.12 -15.15 11.82
CA LYS A 59 13.36 -14.79 12.52
C LYS A 59 13.49 -15.50 13.86
N MET A 60 12.38 -15.59 14.61
CA MET A 60 12.36 -16.32 15.88
C MET A 60 12.62 -17.82 15.70
N LEU A 61 12.08 -18.43 14.64
CA LEU A 61 12.30 -19.85 14.34
C LEU A 61 13.71 -20.15 13.82
N GLN A 62 14.33 -19.23 13.05
CA GLN A 62 15.72 -19.36 12.60
C GLN A 62 16.71 -19.23 13.76
N VAL A 63 16.48 -18.28 14.67
CA VAL A 63 17.29 -18.13 15.90
C VAL A 63 17.13 -19.36 16.80
N ALA A 64 15.91 -19.88 16.95
CA ALA A 64 15.67 -21.11 17.71
C ALA A 64 16.32 -22.35 17.04
N GLN A 65 16.43 -22.41 15.71
CA GLN A 65 17.15 -23.49 15.01
C GLN A 65 18.67 -23.37 15.13
N GLU A 66 19.21 -22.15 15.24
CA GLU A 66 20.64 -21.92 15.47
C GLU A 66 21.04 -22.22 16.92
N GLU A 67 20.16 -22.00 17.90
CA GLU A 67 20.40 -22.35 19.31
C GLU A 67 20.31 -23.87 19.62
N PHE A 68 19.66 -24.66 18.75
CA PHE A 68 19.50 -26.11 18.90
C PHE A 68 20.47 -26.97 18.06
N GLN A 69 21.51 -26.38 17.46
CA GLN A 69 22.60 -27.13 16.83
C GLN A 69 23.77 -27.34 17.82
N PRO A 70 23.91 -28.50 18.47
CA PRO A 70 25.11 -28.80 19.24
C PRO A 70 26.29 -29.05 18.30
N HIS A 71 27.44 -28.49 18.68
CA HIS A 71 28.76 -28.65 18.06
C HIS A 71 29.06 -30.07 17.55
N HIS A 72 29.49 -30.21 16.29
CA HIS A 72 30.62 -31.06 15.92
C HIS A 72 31.20 -30.75 14.53
N LEU A 73 32.49 -30.31 14.53
CA LEU A 73 33.59 -30.60 13.57
C LEU A 73 33.43 -30.17 12.09
N ARG A 74 34.42 -29.66 11.34
CA ARG A 74 35.84 -29.31 11.54
C ARG A 74 36.31 -28.68 10.20
N SER A 75 36.96 -27.52 10.29
CA SER A 75 37.97 -26.91 9.38
C SER A 75 37.83 -26.97 7.84
N LYS A 76 37.97 -25.79 7.20
CA LYS A 76 39.07 -25.52 6.25
C LYS A 76 39.33 -24.01 6.13
N SER A 77 40.59 -23.68 6.38
CA SER A 77 41.23 -22.38 6.28
C SER A 77 41.20 -21.83 4.85
N LYS A 78 40.95 -20.52 4.71
CA LYS A 78 41.60 -19.70 3.68
C LYS A 78 41.64 -18.23 4.11
N ALA A 79 42.86 -17.77 4.35
CA ALA A 79 43.18 -16.37 4.60
C ALA A 79 42.92 -15.52 3.35
N ARG A 80 42.26 -14.35 3.51
CA ARG A 80 42.41 -13.21 2.59
C ARG A 80 42.02 -11.89 3.26
N ARG A 81 43.07 -11.11 3.57
CA ARG A 81 43.22 -9.64 3.77
C ARG A 81 42.00 -8.78 4.17
N PRO A 82 42.12 -7.93 5.23
CA PRO A 82 41.14 -6.88 5.51
C PRO A 82 41.37 -5.65 4.62
N SER A 83 40.37 -5.27 3.83
CA SER A 83 40.32 -3.94 3.21
C SER A 83 39.66 -2.96 4.18
N LYS A 84 40.42 -1.91 4.52
CA LYS A 84 40.01 -0.72 5.28
C LYS A 84 38.69 -0.16 4.75
N GLN A 85 37.70 0.05 5.62
CA GLN A 85 36.80 1.23 5.57
C GLN A 85 36.02 1.37 6.88
N LYS A 86 35.82 2.64 7.26
CA LYS A 86 35.57 3.18 8.61
C LYS A 86 34.19 2.80 9.19
N PRO A 87 34.06 2.62 10.51
CA PRO A 87 32.77 2.61 11.18
C PRO A 87 32.24 4.06 11.30
N ARG A 88 31.09 4.35 10.71
CA ARG A 88 30.28 5.52 11.10
C ARG A 88 29.46 5.10 12.31
N SER A 89 29.81 5.67 13.45
CA SER A 89 29.17 5.56 14.74
C SER A 89 27.68 5.86 14.68
N PHE A 90 26.88 4.98 15.25
CA PHE A 90 25.58 5.32 15.82
C PHE A 90 25.82 6.27 16.99
N SER A 91 25.20 7.45 16.98
CA SER A 91 24.90 8.17 18.21
C SER A 91 23.39 8.31 18.33
N ALA A 92 22.84 7.61 19.31
CA ALA A 92 21.53 7.88 19.84
C ALA A 92 21.70 8.78 21.07
N VAL A 93 20.77 9.73 21.19
CA VAL A 93 20.37 10.44 22.41
C VAL A 93 21.39 11.39 23.04
N SER A 94 21.19 12.69 22.80
CA SER A 94 21.29 13.66 23.89
C SER A 94 20.19 14.70 23.71
N ALA A 95 19.13 14.53 24.49
CA ALA A 95 18.16 15.56 24.75
C ALA A 95 18.84 16.59 25.68
N LEU A 96 19.17 17.76 25.14
CA LEU A 96 19.47 18.92 25.96
C LEU A 96 18.86 20.16 25.31
N MET A 97 17.96 20.76 26.10
CA MET A 97 17.37 22.07 25.94
C MET A 97 18.40 23.09 25.46
N THR A 98 18.20 23.62 24.25
CA THR A 98 18.78 24.91 23.87
C THR A 98 17.70 25.71 23.16
N ASN A 99 17.27 26.78 23.82
CA ASN A 99 16.49 27.86 23.23
C ASN A 99 17.35 28.54 22.17
N VAL A 100 17.28 28.07 20.93
CA VAL A 100 17.90 28.73 19.78
C VAL A 100 16.79 29.44 19.02
N LEU A 101 16.90 30.76 18.97
CA LEU A 101 16.04 31.64 18.19
C LEU A 101 16.14 31.24 16.70
N PRO A 102 15.02 30.96 16.00
CA PRO A 102 15.08 30.47 14.63
C PRO A 102 15.52 31.56 13.65
N ASP A 103 16.49 31.20 12.81
CA ASP A 103 17.08 31.99 11.72
C ASP A 103 16.00 32.43 10.70
N PRO A 104 15.83 33.74 10.40
CA PRO A 104 14.69 34.26 9.61
C PRO A 104 14.68 33.85 8.13
N HIS A 105 15.72 33.19 7.61
CA HIS A 105 15.82 32.80 6.20
C HIS A 105 15.82 31.30 5.91
N SER A 106 15.53 30.46 6.89
CA SER A 106 15.33 29.02 6.64
C SER A 106 14.03 28.77 5.85
N PRO A 107 14.05 28.01 4.73
CA PRO A 107 12.83 27.66 4.01
C PRO A 107 11.95 26.81 4.93
N LYS A 108 10.86 27.41 5.43
CA LYS A 108 9.87 26.76 6.31
C LYS A 108 9.54 25.38 5.77
N GLN A 109 9.92 24.35 6.50
CA GLN A 109 9.57 22.97 6.24
C GLN A 109 8.04 22.93 6.16
N ARG A 110 7.48 22.74 4.94
CA ARG A 110 6.03 22.71 4.74
C ARG A 110 5.51 21.49 5.47
N VAL A 111 4.90 21.70 6.64
CA VAL A 111 4.10 20.70 7.32
C VAL A 111 3.07 20.21 6.31
N SER A 112 3.22 18.97 5.85
CA SER A 112 2.26 18.37 4.94
C SER A 112 0.96 18.25 5.72
N ARG A 113 -0.02 19.12 5.41
CA ARG A 113 -1.37 19.01 5.98
C ARG A 113 -1.88 17.60 5.68
N SER A 114 -2.13 16.82 6.72
CA SER A 114 -2.55 15.42 6.63
C SER A 114 -3.80 15.26 5.77
N SER A 115 -3.86 14.20 4.98
CA SER A 115 -5.10 13.80 4.31
C SER A 115 -6.09 13.34 5.38
N VAL A 116 -7.34 13.81 5.30
CA VAL A 116 -8.43 13.31 6.16
C VAL A 116 -8.60 11.82 5.88
N HIS A 117 -8.55 10.98 6.92
CA HIS A 117 -8.78 9.55 6.75
C HIS A 117 -10.28 9.31 6.62
N LEU A 118 -10.76 9.10 5.39
CA LEU A 118 -12.16 8.78 5.14
C LEU A 118 -12.44 7.29 5.35
N SER A 119 -13.69 6.97 5.71
CA SER A 119 -14.20 5.60 5.73
C SER A 119 -14.20 5.00 4.31
N LYS A 120 -14.16 3.66 4.22
CA LYS A 120 -14.26 2.96 2.93
C LYS A 120 -15.54 3.32 2.17
N GLN A 121 -16.65 3.51 2.89
CA GLN A 121 -17.93 3.93 2.33
C GLN A 121 -17.84 5.31 1.68
N ALA A 122 -17.20 6.27 2.34
CA ALA A 122 -16.99 7.60 1.78
C ALA A 122 -16.06 7.57 0.55
N ASP A 123 -15.02 6.72 0.55
CA ASP A 123 -14.18 6.51 -0.63
C ASP A 123 -14.98 5.92 -1.81
N SER A 124 -15.87 4.96 -1.55
CA SER A 124 -16.78 4.38 -2.55
C SER A 124 -17.78 5.41 -3.08
N GLU A 125 -18.32 6.26 -2.21
CA GLU A 125 -19.26 7.32 -2.59
C GLU A 125 -18.61 8.31 -3.57
N ILE A 126 -17.36 8.73 -3.30
CA ILE A 126 -16.61 9.60 -4.22
C ILE A 126 -16.47 8.97 -5.60
N ARG A 127 -16.20 7.66 -5.66
CA ARG A 127 -16.10 6.91 -6.92
C ARG A 127 -17.44 6.79 -7.63
N TYR A 128 -18.51 6.58 -6.88
CA TYR A 128 -19.88 6.51 -7.40
C TYR A 128 -20.27 7.84 -8.06
N GLN A 129 -20.11 8.96 -7.35
CA GLN A 129 -20.44 10.29 -7.87
C GLN A 129 -19.58 10.67 -9.08
N PHE A 130 -18.30 10.26 -9.07
CA PHE A 130 -17.42 10.41 -10.24
C PHE A 130 -17.97 9.66 -11.46
N GLN A 131 -18.39 8.41 -11.29
CA GLN A 131 -18.93 7.59 -12.37
C GLN A 131 -20.29 8.11 -12.87
N LEU A 132 -21.12 8.61 -11.95
CA LEU A 132 -22.41 9.20 -12.28
C LEU A 132 -22.25 10.43 -13.19
N LEU A 133 -21.30 11.33 -12.86
CA LEU A 133 -20.95 12.48 -13.71
C LEU A 133 -20.53 12.03 -15.12
N LEU A 134 -19.72 10.97 -15.23
CA LEU A 134 -19.34 10.42 -16.53
C LEU A 134 -20.54 9.86 -17.31
N SER A 135 -21.47 9.19 -16.63
CA SER A 135 -22.68 8.63 -17.26
C SER A 135 -23.60 9.72 -17.81
N GLU A 136 -23.66 10.87 -17.13
CA GLU A 136 -24.42 12.05 -17.54
C GLU A 136 -23.68 12.91 -18.58
N LYS A 137 -22.52 12.46 -19.05
CA LYS A 137 -21.66 13.20 -19.98
C LYS A 137 -21.19 14.55 -19.44
N ILE A 138 -21.13 14.71 -18.11
CA ILE A 138 -20.59 15.88 -17.41
C ILE A 138 -19.14 15.63 -17.06
N TYR A 139 -18.26 16.62 -17.28
CA TYR A 139 -16.85 16.49 -16.90
C TYR A 139 -16.70 16.41 -15.37
N PRO A 140 -16.03 15.36 -14.84
CA PRO A 140 -15.92 15.15 -13.40
C PRO A 140 -14.79 15.99 -12.80
N THR A 141 -14.97 17.31 -12.78
CA THR A 141 -14.02 18.22 -12.14
C THR A 141 -14.13 18.12 -10.62
N ALA A 142 -13.08 18.53 -9.90
CA ALA A 142 -13.11 18.54 -8.44
C ALA A 142 -14.19 19.49 -7.85
N THR A 143 -14.69 20.46 -8.62
CA THR A 143 -15.83 21.29 -8.23
C THR A 143 -17.12 20.49 -8.31
N ASN A 144 -17.38 19.88 -9.46
CA ASN A 144 -18.62 19.18 -9.74
C ASN A 144 -18.79 17.96 -8.81
N ILE A 145 -17.70 17.24 -8.53
CA ILE A 145 -17.72 16.13 -7.57
C ILE A 145 -18.06 16.64 -6.17
N LEU A 146 -17.47 17.75 -5.73
CA LEU A 146 -17.70 18.30 -4.39
C LEU A 146 -19.15 18.80 -4.24
N GLU A 147 -19.63 19.56 -5.22
CA GLU A 147 -21.01 20.07 -5.24
C GLU A 147 -22.03 18.93 -5.17
N ARG A 148 -21.78 17.85 -5.91
CA ARG A 148 -22.67 16.69 -5.94
C ARG A 148 -22.63 15.86 -4.66
N LEU A 149 -21.45 15.74 -4.05
CA LEU A 149 -21.29 15.08 -2.75
C LEU A 149 -22.07 15.84 -1.67
N HIS A 150 -21.98 17.16 -1.64
CA HIS A 150 -22.76 17.97 -0.69
C HIS A 150 -24.25 17.96 -0.99
N ALA A 151 -24.65 17.94 -2.27
CA ALA A 151 -26.07 17.84 -2.63
C ALA A 151 -26.71 16.50 -2.25
N THR A 152 -25.91 15.42 -2.13
CA THR A 152 -26.39 14.09 -1.77
C THR A 152 -26.24 13.84 -0.26
N HIS A 153 -25.18 14.38 0.35
CA HIS A 153 -24.81 14.19 1.75
C HIS A 153 -24.37 15.55 2.33
N ASP A 154 -25.27 16.25 3.00
CA ASP A 154 -24.99 17.58 3.58
C ASP A 154 -23.77 17.55 4.53
N ASP A 155 -23.65 16.48 5.32
CA ASP A 155 -22.59 16.30 6.33
C ASP A 155 -21.33 15.59 5.81
N PHE A 156 -21.09 15.57 4.48
CA PHE A 156 -19.93 14.89 3.94
C PHE A 156 -18.61 15.47 4.50
N PRO A 157 -17.66 14.63 4.99
CA PRO A 157 -16.48 15.11 5.74
C PRO A 157 -15.49 15.95 4.92
N ILE A 158 -15.63 15.96 3.58
CA ILE A 158 -14.76 16.76 2.70
C ILE A 158 -15.43 18.08 2.37
N GLN A 159 -14.97 19.15 3.01
CA GLN A 159 -15.52 20.49 2.81
C GLN A 159 -14.73 21.34 1.77
N SER A 160 -13.59 20.85 1.28
CA SER A 160 -12.73 21.65 0.39
C SER A 160 -12.25 20.89 -0.83
N LYS A 161 -12.14 21.61 -1.96
CA LYS A 161 -11.55 21.12 -3.22
C LYS A 161 -10.14 20.56 -3.01
N THR A 162 -9.34 21.17 -2.13
CA THR A 162 -7.97 20.71 -1.86
C THR A 162 -7.94 19.39 -1.10
N THR A 163 -8.84 19.24 -0.12
CA THR A 163 -9.00 17.99 0.63
C THR A 163 -9.52 16.88 -0.28
N LEU A 164 -10.51 17.19 -1.13
CA LEU A 164 -11.02 16.26 -2.14
C LEU A 164 -9.91 15.80 -3.08
N ARG A 165 -9.06 16.72 -3.56
CA ARG A 165 -7.94 16.37 -4.45
C ARG A 165 -6.97 15.37 -3.82
N ARG A 166 -6.65 15.56 -2.53
CA ARG A 166 -5.78 14.64 -1.78
C ARG A 166 -6.44 13.27 -1.61
N ASN A 167 -7.72 13.25 -1.27
CA ASN A 167 -8.46 12.00 -1.13
C ASN A 167 -8.60 11.26 -2.46
N LEU A 168 -8.91 11.96 -3.55
CA LEU A 168 -8.91 11.38 -4.89
C LEU A 168 -7.55 10.75 -5.24
N HIS A 169 -6.44 11.43 -4.93
CA HIS A 169 -5.10 10.85 -5.14
C HIS A 169 -4.86 9.61 -4.27
N ARG A 170 -5.28 9.64 -3.00
CA ARG A 170 -5.19 8.50 -2.06
C ARG A 170 -5.98 7.29 -2.57
N ILE A 171 -7.18 7.53 -3.09
CA ILE A 171 -8.08 6.50 -3.62
C ILE A 171 -7.54 5.92 -4.95
N GLY A 172 -6.63 6.63 -5.62
CA GLY A 172 -5.92 6.16 -6.81
C GLY A 172 -6.20 6.97 -8.09
N PHE A 173 -6.92 8.07 -8.01
CA PHE A 173 -7.12 8.96 -9.15
C PHE A 173 -5.83 9.71 -9.50
N ARG A 174 -5.53 9.81 -10.80
CA ARG A 174 -4.46 10.64 -11.35
C ARG A 174 -5.06 11.85 -12.04
N TYR A 175 -4.44 13.01 -11.86
CA TYR A 175 -4.88 14.22 -12.54
C TYR A 175 -4.21 14.35 -13.90
N LYS A 176 -5.01 14.48 -14.95
CA LYS A 176 -4.54 14.92 -16.26
C LYS A 176 -4.84 16.41 -16.41
N SER A 177 -3.79 17.20 -16.65
CA SER A 177 -3.95 18.60 -17.02
C SER A 177 -4.44 18.67 -18.46
N THR A 178 -5.59 19.29 -18.68
CA THR A 178 -5.99 19.76 -20.01
C THR A 178 -5.61 21.23 -20.16
N THR A 179 -5.84 21.80 -21.34
CA THR A 179 -5.57 23.23 -21.63
C THR A 179 -6.26 24.18 -20.66
N LYS A 180 -7.43 23.80 -20.11
CA LYS A 180 -8.23 24.67 -19.24
C LYS A 180 -8.42 24.13 -17.82
N VAL A 181 -8.46 22.81 -17.63
CA VAL A 181 -8.88 22.20 -16.35
C VAL A 181 -8.07 20.95 -15.99
N LYS A 182 -7.83 20.71 -14.69
CA LYS A 182 -7.29 19.43 -14.21
C LYS A 182 -8.42 18.46 -13.94
N ILE A 183 -8.41 17.33 -14.65
CA ILE A 183 -9.46 16.31 -14.58
C ILE A 183 -8.91 15.08 -13.88
N PRO A 184 -9.56 14.58 -12.81
CA PRO A 184 -9.23 13.30 -12.23
C PRO A 184 -9.60 12.17 -13.20
N LEU A 185 -8.69 11.23 -13.39
CA LEU A 185 -8.88 9.99 -14.13
C LEU A 185 -8.59 8.83 -13.20
N ASP A 186 -9.35 7.75 -13.31
CA ASP A 186 -9.06 6.52 -12.59
C ASP A 186 -7.64 6.02 -12.93
N HIS A 187 -7.01 5.34 -11.96
CA HIS A 187 -5.78 4.63 -12.27
C HIS A 187 -6.03 3.57 -13.35
N VAL A 188 -5.09 3.42 -14.27
CA VAL A 188 -5.17 2.41 -15.35
C VAL A 188 -5.39 1.01 -14.77
N SER A 189 -4.79 0.68 -13.62
CA SER A 189 -5.00 -0.62 -12.96
C SER A 189 -6.45 -0.85 -12.54
N PHE A 190 -7.13 0.15 -11.97
CA PHE A 190 -8.54 0.03 -11.58
C PHE A 190 -9.44 -0.07 -12.81
N VAL A 191 -9.13 0.66 -13.88
CA VAL A 191 -9.84 0.53 -15.16
C VAL A 191 -9.72 -0.90 -15.71
N VAL A 192 -8.50 -1.46 -15.72
CA VAL A 192 -8.25 -2.83 -16.19
C VAL A 192 -8.94 -3.87 -15.31
N GLN A 193 -8.88 -3.73 -13.99
CA GLN A 193 -9.57 -4.64 -13.06
C GLN A 193 -11.08 -4.62 -13.29
N ARG A 194 -11.67 -3.43 -13.40
CA ARG A 194 -13.10 -3.26 -13.68
C ARG A 194 -13.47 -3.86 -15.04
N ALA A 195 -12.65 -3.68 -16.07
CA ALA A 195 -12.87 -4.30 -17.37
C ALA A 195 -12.82 -5.83 -17.31
N LYS A 196 -11.87 -6.41 -16.56
CA LYS A 196 -11.80 -7.86 -16.32
C LYS A 196 -13.05 -8.38 -15.59
N PHE A 197 -13.49 -7.64 -14.57
CA PHE A 197 -14.70 -7.98 -13.81
C PHE A 197 -15.94 -8.00 -14.71
N TYR A 198 -16.16 -6.96 -15.51
CA TYR A 198 -17.30 -6.92 -16.43
C TYR A 198 -17.24 -8.01 -17.50
N ARG A 199 -16.07 -8.28 -18.08
CA ARG A 199 -15.91 -9.42 -18.99
C ARG A 199 -16.30 -10.74 -18.32
N LYS A 200 -15.93 -10.92 -17.05
CA LYS A 200 -16.28 -12.14 -16.33
C LYS A 200 -17.78 -12.24 -16.07
N ILE A 201 -18.43 -11.12 -15.75
CA ILE A 201 -19.89 -11.06 -15.63
C ILE A 201 -20.54 -11.40 -16.97
N ASP A 202 -20.05 -10.85 -18.07
CA ASP A 202 -20.60 -11.12 -19.40
C ASP A 202 -20.43 -12.58 -19.79
N GLU A 203 -19.28 -13.21 -19.52
CA GLU A 203 -19.07 -14.65 -19.68
C GLU A 203 -20.09 -15.47 -18.89
N LEU A 204 -20.34 -15.11 -17.63
CA LEU A 204 -21.32 -15.80 -16.77
C LEU A 204 -22.75 -15.62 -17.28
N ARG A 205 -23.10 -14.44 -17.78
CA ARG A 205 -24.40 -14.17 -18.41
C ARG A 205 -24.59 -14.97 -19.70
N MET A 206 -23.56 -15.07 -20.54
CA MET A 206 -23.60 -15.89 -21.76
C MET A 206 -23.70 -17.38 -21.45
N ALA A 207 -23.19 -17.82 -20.30
CA ALA A 207 -23.33 -19.18 -19.79
C ALA A 207 -24.64 -19.42 -19.03
N ASP A 208 -25.56 -18.45 -19.03
CA ASP A 208 -26.85 -18.48 -18.33
C ASP A 208 -26.73 -18.80 -16.83
N ALA A 209 -25.61 -18.40 -16.22
CA ALA A 209 -25.33 -18.62 -14.81
C ALA A 209 -26.03 -17.56 -13.94
N LEU A 210 -26.62 -17.99 -12.83
CA LEU A 210 -27.20 -17.10 -11.82
C LEU A 210 -26.10 -16.30 -11.11
N ILE A 211 -26.15 -14.97 -11.23
CA ILE A 211 -25.20 -14.05 -10.58
C ILE A 211 -25.86 -13.48 -9.32
N PHE A 212 -25.34 -13.86 -8.16
CA PHE A 212 -25.75 -13.28 -6.88
C PHE A 212 -24.80 -12.14 -6.51
N TYR A 213 -25.36 -10.94 -6.32
CA TYR A 213 -24.64 -9.83 -5.72
C TYR A 213 -24.86 -9.92 -4.21
N HIS A 214 -23.78 -10.09 -3.44
CA HIS A 214 -23.86 -9.95 -1.99
C HIS A 214 -23.99 -8.45 -1.68
N ASP A 215 -25.19 -8.02 -1.29
CA ASP A 215 -25.35 -6.72 -0.64
C ASP A 215 -24.65 -6.79 0.72
N GLU A 216 -23.61 -5.97 0.91
CA GLU A 216 -23.02 -5.76 2.23
C GLU A 216 -24.02 -4.97 3.07
N SER A 217 -24.81 -5.69 3.88
CA SER A 217 -25.59 -5.16 5.00
C SER A 217 -24.72 -4.76 6.18
#